data_AF-A0A2G4SG31-F1
#
_entry.id   AF-A0A2G4SG31-F1
#
_cell.length_a   1.000
_cell.length_b   1.000
_cell.length_c   1.000
_cell.angle_alpha   90.00
_cell.angle_beta   90.00
_cell.angle_gamma   90.00
#
_symmetry.space_group_name_H-M   'P 1'
#
loop_
_entity.id
_entity.type
_entity.pdbx_description
1 polymer ?
#
loop_
_entity_poly.entity_id
_entity_poly.type
_entity_poly.pdbx_seq_one_letter_code
_entity_poly.pdbx_strand_id
1 'polypeptide(L)' 'VDFQKNCEFIGEPGFNSHQIRSKTWSVKDTPAQVKAPIQKGNNLSIVGCISPFGTLN' A
#
# COMPACT_ATOMS: atom_id res chain seq x y z
N VAL A 1 -20.51 -18.84 22.02
CA VAL A 1 -19.51 -17.75 21.98
C VAL A 1 -19.51 -17.19 20.58
N ASP A 2 -19.80 -15.90 20.41
CA ASP A 2 -19.85 -15.27 19.09
C ASP A 2 -18.42 -14.89 18.67
N PHE A 3 -17.68 -15.87 18.14
CA PHE A 3 -16.25 -15.74 17.83
C PHE A 3 -15.97 -14.57 16.89
N GLN A 4 -16.89 -14.31 15.97
CA GLN A 4 -16.68 -13.28 14.96
C GLN A 4 -16.60 -11.89 15.58
N LYS A 5 -17.30 -11.60 16.69
CA LYS A 5 -17.31 -10.29 17.36
C LYS A 5 -16.09 -10.00 18.24
N ASN A 6 -15.41 -11.03 18.74
CA ASN A 6 -14.29 -10.87 19.68
C ASN A 6 -12.94 -11.22 19.06
N CYS A 7 -12.88 -11.45 17.74
CA CYS A 7 -11.63 -11.70 17.04
C CYS A 7 -10.96 -10.40 16.61
N GLU A 8 -9.66 -10.33 16.85
CA GLU A 8 -8.76 -9.29 16.38
C GLU A 8 -7.78 -9.93 15.39
N PHE A 9 -7.55 -9.28 14.26
CA PHE A 9 -6.66 -9.74 13.22
C PHE A 9 -5.45 -8.81 13.13
N ILE A 10 -4.28 -9.33 13.46
CA ILE A 10 -3.01 -8.61 13.40
C ILE A 10 -2.29 -9.00 12.12
N GLY A 11 -1.74 -8.02 11.41
CA GLY A 11 -0.96 -8.25 10.21
C GLY A 11 0.11 -7.20 10.00
N GLU A 12 1.14 -7.59 9.24
CA GLU A 12 2.22 -6.72 8.80
C GLU A 12 2.30 -6.73 7.26
N PRO A 13 1.50 -5.90 6.56
CA PRO A 13 1.65 -5.69 5.13
C PRO A 13 2.93 -4.92 4.77
N GLY A 14 3.68 -5.47 3.82
CA GLY A 14 4.78 -4.78 3.15
C GLY A 14 4.32 -4.04 1.90
N PHE A 15 4.68 -2.76 1.79
CA PHE A 15 4.42 -1.88 0.66
C PHE A 15 5.74 -1.53 -0.04
N ASN A 16 5.89 -1.98 -1.28
CA ASN A 16 7.03 -1.60 -2.09
C ASN A 16 6.73 -0.29 -2.85
N SER A 17 7.50 0.75 -2.59
CA SER A 17 7.32 2.07 -3.23
C SER A 17 7.41 2.05 -4.76
N HIS A 18 8.10 1.08 -5.37
CA HIS A 18 8.19 0.94 -6.82
C HIS A 18 6.98 0.23 -7.46
N GLN A 19 6.08 -0.36 -6.65
CA GLN A 19 4.77 -0.81 -7.17
C GLN A 19 3.79 0.35 -7.37
N ILE A 20 4.09 1.53 -6.84
CA ILE A 20 3.26 2.72 -7.03
C ILE A 20 3.64 3.37 -8.38
N ARG A 21 2.68 3.45 -9.29
CA ARG A 21 2.88 4.12 -10.58
C ARG A 21 2.93 5.64 -10.37
N SER A 22 4.11 6.23 -10.54
CA SER A 22 4.27 7.69 -10.56
C SER A 22 3.41 8.30 -11.66
N LYS A 23 2.64 9.35 -11.33
CA LYS A 23 1.97 10.18 -12.34
C LYS A 23 2.95 11.23 -12.84
N THR A 24 3.02 11.40 -14.16
CA THR A 24 3.74 12.50 -14.80
C THR A 24 2.83 13.19 -15.81
N TRP A 25 3.26 14.37 -16.27
CA TRP A 25 2.53 15.19 -17.22
C TRP A 25 3.31 15.29 -18.52
N SER A 26 2.59 15.35 -19.65
CA SER A 26 3.15 15.63 -20.96
C SER A 26 2.29 16.66 -21.67
N VAL A 27 2.88 17.33 -22.67
CA VAL A 27 2.13 18.21 -23.57
C VAL A 27 1.08 17.37 -24.29
N LYS A 28 -0.08 17.96 -24.60
CA LYS A 28 -1.12 17.32 -25.40
C LYS A 28 -0.51 16.73 -26.68
N ASP A 29 -0.93 15.50 -27.02
CA ASP A 29 -0.44 14.73 -28.18
C ASP A 29 1.04 14.26 -28.09
N THR A 30 1.68 14.39 -26.92
CA THR A 30 3.00 13.82 -26.66
C THR A 30 2.94 12.74 -25.58
N PRO A 31 3.61 11.59 -25.75
CA PRO A 31 3.63 10.55 -24.72
C PRO A 31 4.46 10.99 -23.51
N ALA A 32 3.89 10.81 -22.33
CA ALA A 32 4.59 10.93 -21.06
C ALA A 32 5.70 9.87 -20.95
N GLN A 33 6.95 10.32 -21.03
CA GLN A 33 8.12 9.47 -20.82
C GLN A 33 8.32 9.27 -19.30
N VAL A 34 8.18 8.04 -18.82
CA VAL A 34 8.44 7.68 -17.41
C VAL A 34 9.62 6.72 -17.39
N LYS A 35 10.69 7.11 -16.68
CA LYS A 35 11.76 6.17 -16.34
C LYS A 35 11.31 5.33 -15.16
N ALA A 36 11.22 4.02 -15.34
CA ALA A 36 11.03 3.12 -14.21
C ALA A 36 12.27 3.18 -13.30
N PRO A 37 12.10 3.26 -11.98
CA PRO A 37 13.24 3.21 -11.08
C PRO A 37 13.89 1.82 -11.15
N ILE A 38 15.19 1.79 -11.44
CA ILE A 38 16.00 0.56 -11.61
C ILE A 38 16.52 0.05 -10.26
N GLN A 39 16.58 0.93 -9.25
CA GLN A 39 17.04 0.61 -7.90
C GLN A 39 15.97 -0.13 -7.10
N LYS A 40 16.32 -0.71 -5.96
CA LYS A 40 15.36 -1.34 -5.06
C LYS A 40 14.62 -0.23 -4.30
N GLY A 41 13.30 -0.15 -4.46
CA GLY A 41 12.50 0.87 -3.79
C GLY A 41 12.47 0.65 -2.28
N ASN A 42 12.27 1.72 -1.52
CA ASN A 42 12.03 1.58 -0.09
C ASN A 42 10.81 0.67 0.12
N ASN A 43 11.00 -0.37 0.94
CA ASN A 43 9.91 -1.18 1.46
C ASN A 43 9.43 -0.53 2.75
N LEU A 44 8.17 -0.13 2.78
CA LEU A 44 7.49 0.33 3.99
C LEU A 44 6.71 -0.86 4.56
N SER A 45 6.91 -1.17 5.84
CA SER A 45 6.09 -2.16 6.53
C SER A 45 5.23 -1.45 7.55
N ILE A 46 3.93 -1.78 7.60
CA ILE A 46 3.01 -1.20 8.58
C ILE A 46 2.44 -2.37 9.38
N VAL A 47 2.60 -2.34 10.70
CA VAL A 47 1.90 -3.27 11.59
C VAL A 47 0.55 -2.67 11.94
N GLY A 48 -0.52 -3.44 11.72
CA GLY A 48 -1.89 -3.00 11.99
C GLY A 48 -2.75 -4.11 12.58
N CYS A 49 -3.83 -3.70 13.23
CA CYS A 49 -4.83 -4.61 13.79
C CYS A 49 -6.24 -4.18 13.38
N ILE A 50 -7.09 -5.14 13.02
CA ILE A 50 -8.48 -4.92 12.62
C ILE A 50 -9.43 -5.88 13.35
N SER A 51 -10.58 -5.39 13.74
CA SER A 51 -11.71 -6.15 14.27
C SER A 51 -12.94 -5.92 13.40
N PRO A 52 -14.07 -6.64 13.60
CA PRO A 52 -15.31 -6.34 12.90
C PRO A 52 -15.85 -4.93 13.14
N PHE A 53 -15.39 -4.27 14.22
CA PHE A 53 -15.76 -2.89 14.55
C PHE A 53 -14.83 -1.85 13.89
N GLY A 54 -13.80 -2.30 13.19
CA GLY A 54 -12.85 -1.44 12.48
C GLY A 54 -11.41 -1.60 12.95
N THR A 55 -10.59 -0.64 12.55
CA THR A 55 -9.17 -0.57 12.92
C THR A 55 -9.01 -0.27 14.41
N LEU A 56 -8.09 -1.01 15.05
CA LEU A 56 -7.70 -0.80 16.44
C LEU A 56 -6.47 0.12 16.48
N ASN A 57 -6.34 0.93 17.53
CA ASN A 57 -5.31 1.98 17.69
C ASN A 57 -4.35 1.62 18.82
#